data_AF-A0A847P5N5-F1
#
_entry.id   AF-A0A847P5N5-F1
#
_cell.length_a   1.000
_cell.length_b   1.000
_cell.length_c   1.000
_cell.angle_alpha   90.00
_cell.angle_beta   90.00
_cell.angle_gamma   90.00
#
_symmetry.space_group_name_H-M   'P 1'
#
loop_
_entity.id
_entity.type
_entity.pdbx_description
1 polymer ?
#
loop_
_entity_poly.entity_id
_entity_poly.type
_entity_poly.pdbx_seq_one_letter_code
_entity_poly.pdbx_strand_id
1 'polypeptide(L)'
;MIRFAGLFLFTLSAALNVISTDLVDFYSEANRCDYLVITPRIFSDVSKELVNYRNQNTLDDVEEAHQIILEDLPGYNLQEAPDSLIRNALQWAWEKWTVKPRYVVLIGDDSARIAPEDSIYKSHGPMPTHITGRFRMVDVGNGEFYKDSVLEYGDYWYKMDDTNTFAIGRIPCENSQQLSLYIDKVIRYERTEAGLWRNRVLFFADDSVKETYPDLLGHELLVGA
;
A
#
# COMPACT_ATOMS: atom_id res chain seq x y z
N MET A 1 -39.91 -44.62 -40.57
CA MET A 1 -40.23 -43.90 -39.31
C MET A 1 -39.21 -44.35 -38.26
N ILE A 2 -38.02 -43.75 -38.24
CA ILE A 2 -37.61 -42.58 -37.43
C ILE A 2 -37.82 -42.80 -35.92
N ARG A 3 -36.72 -42.94 -35.16
CA ARG A 3 -36.24 -41.93 -34.19
C ARG A 3 -34.86 -42.32 -33.63
N PHE A 4 -33.85 -41.55 -34.01
CA PHE A 4 -32.55 -41.50 -33.35
C PHE A 4 -32.71 -40.77 -32.02
N ALA A 5 -32.28 -41.38 -30.91
CA ALA A 5 -32.13 -40.71 -29.62
C ALA A 5 -30.74 -40.04 -29.59
N GLY A 6 -30.72 -38.71 -29.74
CA GLY A 6 -29.51 -37.92 -29.60
C GLY A 6 -29.16 -37.74 -28.12
N LEU A 7 -28.02 -38.30 -27.71
CA LEU A 7 -27.41 -38.04 -26.41
C LEU A 7 -26.65 -36.71 -26.52
N PHE A 8 -27.23 -35.63 -26.01
CA PHE A 8 -26.53 -34.35 -25.89
C PHE A 8 -25.55 -34.42 -24.72
N LEU A 9 -24.28 -34.68 -25.01
CA LEU A 9 -23.18 -34.41 -24.09
C LEU A 9 -22.91 -32.89 -24.10
N PHE A 10 -23.41 -32.19 -23.09
CA PHE A 10 -22.89 -30.88 -22.72
C PHE A 10 -21.57 -31.12 -21.98
N THR A 11 -20.44 -31.03 -22.66
CA THR A 11 -19.15 -30.86 -21.99
C THR A 11 -19.06 -29.42 -21.53
N LEU A 12 -19.35 -29.17 -20.25
CA LEU A 12 -19.10 -27.90 -19.59
C LEU A 12 -17.57 -27.76 -19.42
N SER A 13 -16.88 -27.30 -20.46
CA SER A 13 -15.47 -26.91 -20.35
C SER A 13 -15.39 -25.50 -19.80
N ALA A 14 -15.67 -25.33 -18.50
CA ALA A 14 -15.16 -24.18 -17.79
C ALA A 14 -13.68 -24.45 -17.51
N ALA A 15 -12.82 -24.11 -18.48
CA ALA A 15 -11.42 -23.91 -18.17
C ALA A 15 -11.36 -22.66 -17.26
N LEU A 16 -11.37 -22.89 -15.95
CA LEU A 16 -10.86 -21.90 -15.01
C LEU A 16 -9.37 -21.77 -15.34
N ASN A 17 -9.04 -20.89 -16.28
CA ASN A 17 -7.72 -20.30 -16.32
C ASN A 17 -7.59 -19.51 -15.02
N VAL A 18 -7.13 -20.18 -13.97
CA VAL A 18 -6.60 -19.49 -12.80
C VAL A 18 -5.34 -18.82 -13.30
N ILE A 19 -5.49 -17.57 -13.75
CA ILE A 19 -4.35 -16.70 -14.00
C ILE A 19 -3.63 -16.62 -12.66
N SER A 20 -2.33 -16.96 -12.67
CA SER A 20 -1.52 -16.87 -11.45
C SER A 20 -1.61 -15.44 -10.91
N THR A 21 -2.01 -15.29 -9.65
CA THR A 21 -1.99 -13.99 -8.98
C THR A 21 -0.57 -13.49 -8.76
N ASP A 22 0.40 -14.39 -8.73
CA ASP A 22 1.80 -14.10 -8.46
C ASP A 22 2.54 -13.84 -9.78
N LEU A 23 3.28 -12.73 -9.83
CA LEU A 23 4.25 -12.46 -10.90
C LEU A 23 5.49 -13.34 -10.69
N VAL A 24 5.82 -14.16 -11.68
CA VAL A 24 6.93 -15.15 -11.59
C VAL A 24 8.30 -14.49 -11.74
N ASP A 25 8.44 -13.54 -12.67
CA ASP A 25 9.67 -12.77 -12.87
C ASP A 25 9.32 -11.27 -12.95
N PHE A 26 9.61 -10.55 -11.88
CA PHE A 26 9.35 -9.12 -11.79
C PHE A 26 10.09 -8.29 -12.86
N TYR A 27 11.29 -8.74 -13.26
CA TYR A 27 12.13 -8.00 -14.20
C TYR A 27 11.89 -8.37 -15.67
N SER A 28 10.86 -9.15 -15.97
CA SER A 28 10.43 -9.37 -17.34
C SER A 28 9.77 -8.12 -17.94
N GLU A 29 10.20 -7.71 -19.13
CA GLU A 29 9.55 -6.62 -19.89
C GLU A 29 8.15 -7.01 -20.39
N ALA A 30 7.87 -8.33 -20.47
CA ALA A 30 6.58 -8.86 -20.90
C ALA A 30 5.49 -8.77 -19.82
N ASN A 31 5.82 -8.32 -18.61
CA ASN A 31 4.87 -8.21 -17.52
C ASN A 31 3.72 -7.27 -17.87
N ARG A 32 2.53 -7.65 -17.40
CA ARG A 32 1.29 -6.89 -17.56
C ARG A 32 0.59 -6.84 -16.21
N CYS A 33 0.51 -5.66 -15.61
CA CYS A 33 -0.10 -5.48 -14.31
C CYS A 33 -0.43 -3.99 -14.11
N ASP A 34 -1.71 -3.63 -14.12
CA ASP A 34 -2.14 -2.26 -13.85
C ASP A 34 -2.54 -2.05 -12.38
N TYR A 35 -2.79 -3.13 -11.63
CA TYR A 35 -2.99 -3.11 -10.17
C TYR A 35 -1.95 -4.00 -9.46
N LEU A 36 -0.86 -3.38 -9.00
CA LEU A 36 0.26 -4.09 -8.37
C LEU A 36 0.14 -4.05 -6.84
N VAL A 37 0.02 -5.22 -6.23
CA VAL A 37 0.13 -5.41 -4.78
C VAL A 37 1.58 -5.78 -4.43
N ILE A 38 2.23 -5.00 -3.59
CA ILE A 38 3.52 -5.35 -2.99
C ILE A 38 3.24 -5.79 -1.56
N THR A 39 3.54 -7.06 -1.25
CA THR A 39 3.21 -7.66 0.03
C THR A 39 4.40 -8.40 0.64
N PRO A 40 4.62 -8.31 1.96
CA PRO A 40 5.47 -9.21 2.70
C PRO A 40 4.91 -10.63 2.65
N ARG A 41 5.79 -11.63 2.76
CA ARG A 41 5.42 -13.05 2.67
C ARG A 41 4.41 -13.46 3.74
N ILE A 42 4.48 -12.86 4.92
CA ILE A 42 3.53 -13.14 6.02
C ILE A 42 2.07 -12.80 5.67
N PHE A 43 1.86 -11.96 4.66
CA PHE A 43 0.55 -11.52 4.21
C PHE A 43 0.17 -12.10 2.84
N SER A 44 1.06 -12.85 2.18
CA SER A 44 0.92 -13.25 0.77
C SER A 44 -0.31 -14.11 0.47
N ASP A 45 -0.76 -14.92 1.43
CA ASP A 45 -1.92 -15.78 1.23
C ASP A 45 -3.23 -14.97 1.27
N VAL A 46 -3.30 -14.00 2.19
CA VAL A 46 -4.49 -13.15 2.35
C VAL A 46 -4.52 -12.05 1.28
N SER A 47 -3.37 -11.53 0.86
CA SER A 47 -3.30 -10.56 -0.24
C SER A 47 -3.82 -11.12 -1.57
N LYS A 48 -3.70 -12.44 -1.79
CA LYS A 48 -4.29 -13.11 -2.96
C LYS A 48 -5.80 -12.92 -3.05
N GLU A 49 -6.49 -12.80 -1.91
CA GLU A 49 -7.93 -12.53 -1.90
C GLU A 49 -8.25 -11.17 -2.54
N LEU A 50 -7.45 -10.14 -2.25
CA LEU A 50 -7.57 -8.82 -2.87
C LEU A 50 -7.27 -8.87 -4.37
N VAL A 51 -6.18 -9.53 -4.76
CA VAL A 51 -5.79 -9.67 -6.18
C VAL A 51 -6.86 -10.41 -6.97
N ASN A 52 -7.33 -11.55 -6.45
CA ASN A 52 -8.40 -12.33 -7.07
C ASN A 52 -9.69 -11.51 -7.19
N TYR A 53 -10.03 -10.75 -6.16
CA TYR A 53 -11.19 -9.90 -6.18
C TYR A 53 -11.09 -8.82 -7.27
N ARG A 54 -9.94 -8.13 -7.38
CA ARG A 54 -9.72 -7.12 -8.43
C ARG A 54 -9.83 -7.71 -9.83
N ASN A 55 -9.22 -8.86 -10.08
CA ASN A 55 -9.32 -9.57 -11.37
C ASN A 55 -10.74 -10.06 -11.72
N GLN A 56 -11.64 -10.17 -10.74
CA GLN A 56 -13.01 -10.63 -10.94
C GLN A 56 -14.03 -9.48 -10.89
N ASN A 57 -13.63 -8.28 -10.44
CA ASN A 57 -14.53 -7.18 -10.21
C ASN A 57 -14.76 -6.40 -11.50
N THR A 58 -15.82 -6.74 -12.23
CA THR A 58 -16.19 -6.05 -13.48
C THR A 58 -16.75 -4.64 -13.28
N LEU A 59 -16.79 -4.14 -12.04
CA LEU A 59 -17.30 -2.80 -11.69
C LEU A 59 -16.19 -1.75 -11.55
N ASP A 60 -14.93 -2.17 -11.53
CA ASP A 60 -13.78 -1.27 -11.62
C ASP A 60 -13.11 -1.36 -13.01
N ASP A 61 -12.09 -0.53 -13.22
CA ASP A 61 -11.36 -0.41 -14.47
C ASP A 61 -9.98 -1.08 -14.40
N VAL A 62 -9.80 -2.04 -13.49
CA VAL A 62 -8.58 -2.84 -13.36
C VAL A 62 -8.56 -3.90 -14.45
N GLU A 63 -7.49 -3.91 -15.25
CA GLU A 63 -7.30 -4.91 -16.32
C GLU A 63 -6.69 -6.20 -15.80
N GLU A 64 -5.61 -6.09 -15.01
CA GLU A 64 -4.81 -7.21 -14.54
C GLU A 64 -4.13 -6.85 -13.21
N ALA A 65 -4.60 -7.50 -12.16
CA ALA A 65 -4.05 -7.39 -10.82
C ALA A 65 -3.07 -8.54 -10.55
N HIS A 66 -1.93 -8.19 -9.98
CA HIS A 66 -0.97 -9.17 -9.48
C HIS A 66 -0.38 -8.74 -8.14
N GLN A 67 0.16 -9.71 -7.42
CA GLN A 67 1.03 -9.45 -6.28
C GLN A 67 2.48 -9.83 -6.56
N ILE A 68 3.36 -9.18 -5.82
CA ILE A 68 4.76 -9.56 -5.65
C ILE A 68 5.03 -9.71 -4.17
N ILE A 69 5.84 -10.72 -3.84
CA ILE A 69 6.33 -10.89 -2.48
C ILE A 69 7.60 -10.05 -2.36
N LEU A 70 7.62 -9.12 -1.42
CA LEU A 70 8.72 -8.17 -1.22
C LEU A 70 10.06 -8.90 -1.02
N GLU A 71 10.05 -9.99 -0.25
CA GLU A 71 11.20 -10.83 0.05
C GLU A 71 11.72 -11.63 -1.16
N ASP A 72 10.93 -11.73 -2.24
CA ASP A 72 11.34 -12.39 -3.49
C ASP A 72 12.02 -11.42 -4.47
N LEU A 73 12.06 -10.11 -4.17
CA LEU A 73 12.80 -9.16 -5.01
C LEU A 73 14.32 -9.38 -4.88
N PRO A 74 15.05 -9.50 -6.01
CA PRO A 74 16.50 -9.56 -6.01
C PRO A 74 17.14 -8.40 -5.25
N GLY A 75 18.03 -8.73 -4.30
CA GLY A 75 18.67 -7.74 -3.44
C GLY A 75 17.88 -7.38 -2.19
N TYR A 76 16.79 -8.09 -1.88
CA TYR A 76 16.07 -7.89 -0.63
C TYR A 76 16.96 -8.13 0.59
N ASN A 77 17.12 -7.08 1.39
CA ASN A 77 17.75 -7.12 2.70
C ASN A 77 16.97 -6.19 3.64
N LEU A 78 16.29 -6.78 4.63
CA LEU A 78 15.51 -6.03 5.62
C LEU A 78 16.37 -5.02 6.41
N GLN A 79 17.68 -5.26 6.55
CA GLN A 79 18.58 -4.38 7.31
C GLN A 79 19.06 -3.15 6.52
N GLU A 80 18.93 -3.14 5.19
CA GLU A 80 19.46 -2.09 4.31
C GLU A 80 18.40 -1.07 3.87
N ALA A 81 17.27 -0.97 4.57
CA ALA A 81 16.13 -0.14 4.20
C ALA A 81 15.61 -0.50 2.78
N PRO A 82 14.68 -1.49 2.68
CA PRO A 82 14.18 -1.96 1.39
C PRO A 82 13.31 -0.94 0.63
N ASP A 83 13.15 0.28 1.14
CA ASP A 83 12.42 1.35 0.47
C ASP A 83 13.11 1.72 -0.87
N SER A 84 14.44 1.76 -0.91
CA SER A 84 15.19 1.98 -2.15
C SER A 84 14.99 0.83 -3.15
N LEU A 85 14.92 -0.41 -2.68
CA LEU A 85 14.63 -1.59 -3.50
C LEU A 85 13.22 -1.52 -4.09
N ILE A 86 12.21 -1.20 -3.28
CA ILE A 86 10.83 -1.01 -3.73
C ILE A 86 10.77 0.11 -4.78
N ARG A 87 11.44 1.24 -4.52
CA ARG A 87 11.50 2.36 -5.46
C ARG A 87 12.09 1.96 -6.81
N ASN A 88 13.23 1.26 -6.80
CA ASN A 88 13.89 0.80 -8.02
C ASN A 88 13.06 -0.26 -8.77
N ALA A 89 12.38 -1.15 -8.04
CA ALA A 89 11.47 -2.12 -8.63
C ALA A 89 10.29 -1.41 -9.32
N LEU A 90 9.69 -0.42 -8.67
CA LEU A 90 8.63 0.39 -9.28
C LEU A 90 9.11 1.20 -10.49
N GLN A 91 10.36 1.70 -10.47
CA GLN A 91 10.98 2.31 -11.65
C GLN A 91 11.02 1.33 -12.82
N TRP A 92 11.51 0.12 -12.57
CA TRP A 92 11.59 -0.90 -13.60
C TRP A 92 10.22 -1.21 -14.19
N ALA A 93 9.23 -1.46 -13.32
CA ALA A 93 7.87 -1.74 -13.75
C ALA A 93 7.31 -0.60 -14.61
N TRP A 94 7.54 0.64 -14.21
CA TRP A 94 7.10 1.81 -14.96
C TRP A 94 7.81 1.98 -16.30
N GLU A 95 9.11 1.71 -16.39
CA GLU A 95 9.87 1.94 -17.61
C GLU A 95 9.77 0.78 -18.62
N LYS A 96 9.63 -0.45 -18.12
CA LYS A 96 9.91 -1.67 -18.91
C LYS A 96 8.72 -2.59 -19.09
N TRP A 97 7.73 -2.57 -18.20
CA TRP A 97 6.59 -3.47 -18.36
C TRP A 97 5.71 -3.10 -19.54
N THR A 98 5.14 -4.13 -20.17
CA THR A 98 4.21 -3.98 -21.28
C THR A 98 2.92 -3.28 -20.85
N VAL A 99 2.39 -3.62 -19.67
CA VAL A 99 1.35 -2.83 -18.99
C VAL A 99 1.91 -2.39 -17.65
N LYS A 100 1.93 -1.06 -17.47
CA LYS A 100 2.52 -0.40 -16.30
C LYS A 100 1.48 -0.31 -15.19
N PRO A 101 1.91 -0.35 -13.91
CA PRO A 101 1.01 -0.13 -12.79
C PRO A 101 0.34 1.24 -12.89
N ARG A 102 -0.98 1.26 -12.75
CA ARG A 102 -1.79 2.46 -12.50
C ARG A 102 -2.07 2.63 -11.01
N TYR A 103 -2.15 1.50 -10.29
CA TYR A 103 -2.37 1.41 -8.86
C TYR A 103 -1.28 0.55 -8.24
N VAL A 104 -0.66 1.07 -7.18
CA VAL A 104 0.31 0.33 -6.35
C VAL A 104 -0.24 0.29 -4.93
N VAL A 105 -0.38 -0.91 -4.39
CA VAL A 105 -0.85 -1.14 -3.03
C VAL A 105 0.24 -1.80 -2.21
N LEU A 106 0.69 -1.09 -1.19
CA LEU A 106 1.62 -1.63 -0.19
C LEU A 106 0.81 -2.29 0.93
N ILE A 107 1.12 -3.54 1.27
CA ILE A 107 0.48 -4.26 2.37
C ILE A 107 1.45 -4.37 3.53
N GLY A 108 1.05 -3.93 4.72
CA GLY A 108 1.86 -4.03 5.93
C GLY A 108 2.16 -2.68 6.55
N ASP A 109 2.39 -2.73 7.85
CA ASP A 109 2.79 -1.56 8.64
C ASP A 109 4.31 -1.36 8.67
N ASP A 110 4.73 -0.18 9.10
CA ASP A 110 6.12 0.15 9.40
C ASP A 110 6.28 0.68 10.82
N SER A 111 7.50 0.60 11.35
CA SER A 111 7.89 1.32 12.56
C SER A 111 9.29 1.89 12.40
N ALA A 112 9.58 3.06 12.97
CA ALA A 112 10.95 3.57 12.98
C ALA A 112 11.71 3.07 14.21
N ARG A 113 12.94 2.64 14.00
CA ARG A 113 13.90 2.37 15.09
C ARG A 113 15.22 3.08 14.84
N ILE A 114 15.84 3.53 15.93
CA ILE A 114 17.19 4.09 15.87
C ILE A 114 18.17 2.93 15.70
N ALA A 115 18.96 2.95 14.63
CA ALA A 115 20.03 1.99 14.42
C ALA A 115 21.16 2.22 15.44
N PRO A 116 21.63 1.17 16.14
CA PRO A 116 22.70 1.30 17.13
C PRO A 116 24.01 1.81 16.54
N GLU A 117 24.30 1.51 15.26
CA GLU A 117 25.57 1.85 14.64
C GLU A 117 25.74 3.34 14.29
N ASP A 118 24.66 4.02 13.89
CA ASP A 118 24.73 5.35 13.28
C ASP A 118 23.78 6.37 13.93
N SER A 119 22.93 5.95 14.88
CA SER A 119 21.90 6.79 15.50
C SER A 119 20.92 7.41 14.49
N ILE A 120 20.73 6.76 13.34
CA ILE A 120 19.79 7.16 12.30
C ILE A 120 18.51 6.31 12.44
N TYR A 121 17.36 6.93 12.18
CA TYR A 121 16.10 6.20 12.13
C TYR A 121 16.02 5.35 10.87
N LYS A 122 15.74 4.06 11.04
CA LYS A 122 15.54 3.09 9.97
C LYS A 122 14.17 2.46 10.10
N SER A 123 13.61 2.07 8.95
CA SER A 123 12.39 1.28 8.88
C SER A 123 12.61 -0.08 9.58
N HIS A 124 11.60 -0.50 10.33
CA HIS A 124 11.59 -1.71 11.14
C HIS A 124 10.15 -2.25 11.19
N GLY A 125 9.61 -2.54 10.02
CA GLY A 125 8.34 -3.21 9.87
C GLY A 125 8.34 -4.13 8.67
N PRO A 126 7.29 -4.95 8.52
CA PRO A 126 7.18 -5.89 7.41
C PRO A 126 7.10 -5.18 6.05
N MET A 127 6.53 -3.98 5.98
CA MET A 127 6.50 -3.18 4.75
C MET A 127 7.18 -1.82 4.97
N PRO A 128 8.40 -1.63 4.45
CA PRO A 128 9.15 -0.41 4.67
C PRO A 128 8.42 0.84 4.20
N THR A 129 8.66 1.95 4.88
CA THR A 129 8.33 3.30 4.46
C THR A 129 9.63 4.09 4.30
N HIS A 130 9.64 5.07 3.39
CA HIS A 130 10.75 6.01 3.35
C HIS A 130 10.71 6.92 4.57
N ILE A 131 11.76 6.87 5.37
CA ILE A 131 11.90 7.67 6.58
C ILE A 131 13.04 8.66 6.37
N THR A 132 12.71 9.95 6.41
CA THR A 132 13.71 11.01 6.56
C THR A 132 13.62 11.56 7.97
N GLY A 133 14.77 11.74 8.60
CA GLY A 133 14.85 12.23 9.97
C GLY A 133 15.82 13.40 10.07
N ARG A 134 15.43 14.42 10.84
CA ARG A 134 16.36 15.44 11.32
C ARG A 134 16.22 15.59 12.82
N PHE A 135 17.34 15.87 13.47
CA PHE A 135 17.33 16.29 14.86
C PHE A 135 17.16 17.81 14.91
N ARG A 136 16.17 18.26 15.67
CA ARG A 136 15.97 19.68 15.98
C ARG A 136 16.40 19.90 17.43
N MET A 137 17.27 20.89 17.65
CA MET A 137 17.51 21.38 19.01
C MET A 137 16.36 22.32 19.37
N VAL A 138 15.65 22.01 20.46
CA VAL A 138 14.57 22.81 21.02
C VAL A 138 15.11 23.50 22.28
N ASP A 139 15.10 24.82 22.28
CA ASP A 139 15.43 25.64 23.46
C ASP A 139 14.23 25.62 24.39
N VAL A 140 14.43 25.15 25.62
CA VAL A 140 13.38 25.07 26.66
C VAL A 140 13.49 26.18 27.70
N GLY A 141 14.38 27.15 27.46
CA GLY A 141 14.74 28.20 28.41
C GLY A 141 15.88 27.77 29.34
N ASN A 142 16.36 28.74 30.13
CA ASN A 142 17.46 28.56 31.10
C ASN A 142 18.81 28.08 30.51
N GLY A 143 18.98 28.16 29.19
CA GLY A 143 20.20 27.70 28.51
C GLY A 143 20.26 26.19 28.30
N GLU A 144 19.14 25.48 28.52
CA GLU A 144 19.01 24.06 28.25
C GLU A 144 18.41 23.82 26.86
N PHE A 145 18.93 22.81 26.15
CA PHE A 145 18.43 22.40 24.84
C PHE A 145 18.11 20.91 24.86
N TYR A 146 16.93 20.54 24.37
CA TYR A 146 16.58 19.15 24.11
C TYR A 146 16.73 18.81 22.64
N LYS A 147 17.14 17.57 22.38
CA LYS A 147 17.25 17.01 21.04
C LYS A 147 15.92 16.34 20.69
N ASP A 148 15.10 17.04 19.92
CA ASP A 148 13.85 16.52 19.38
C ASP A 148 14.08 15.84 18.03
N SER A 149 13.33 14.78 17.75
CA SER A 149 13.42 14.01 16.51
C SER A 149 12.21 14.33 15.63
N VAL A 150 12.47 15.02 14.51
CA VAL A 150 11.45 15.25 13.50
C VAL A 150 11.61 14.18 12.43
N LEU A 151 10.64 13.27 12.38
CA LEU A 151 10.57 12.20 11.39
C LEU A 151 9.48 12.50 10.37
N GLU A 152 9.83 12.36 9.11
CA GLU A 152 8.90 12.41 8.00
C GLU A 152 8.82 11.00 7.40
N TYR A 153 7.58 10.52 7.30
CA TYR A 153 7.25 9.25 6.66
C TYR A 153 6.54 9.57 5.36
N GLY A 154 6.98 8.99 4.24
CA GLY A 154 6.41 9.35 2.96
C GLY A 154 6.47 8.24 1.91
N ASP A 155 5.37 7.53 1.72
CA ASP A 155 5.20 6.61 0.58
C ASP A 155 5.25 7.36 -0.77
N TYR A 156 5.11 8.70 -0.79
CA TYR A 156 5.35 9.52 -1.97
C TYR A 156 6.75 9.33 -2.56
N TRP A 157 7.75 8.98 -1.73
CA TRP A 157 9.11 8.66 -2.16
C TRP A 157 9.15 7.63 -3.31
N TYR A 158 8.25 6.65 -3.27
CA TYR A 158 8.19 5.59 -4.27
C TYR A 158 7.80 6.08 -5.66
N LYS A 159 7.17 7.26 -5.77
CA LYS A 159 6.81 7.85 -7.06
C LYS A 159 8.03 8.35 -7.83
N MET A 160 9.21 8.42 -7.21
CA MET A 160 10.48 8.84 -7.81
C MET A 160 10.56 10.31 -8.24
N ASP A 161 9.64 10.76 -9.10
CA ASP A 161 9.46 12.10 -9.62
C ASP A 161 7.97 12.38 -9.97
N ASP A 162 7.66 13.58 -10.43
CA ASP A 162 6.28 13.98 -10.79
C ASP A 162 5.79 13.36 -12.11
N THR A 163 6.63 12.57 -12.81
CA THR A 163 6.30 11.97 -14.12
C THR A 163 5.74 10.56 -14.02
N ASN A 164 6.02 9.85 -12.92
CA ASN A 164 5.37 8.57 -12.61
C ASN A 164 3.95 8.80 -12.07
N THR A 165 2.95 8.44 -12.85
CA THR A 165 1.55 8.83 -12.58
C THR A 165 0.72 7.77 -11.88
N PHE A 166 1.31 6.71 -11.33
CA PHE A 166 0.54 5.72 -10.59
C PHE A 166 -0.02 6.27 -9.27
N ALA A 167 -1.20 5.81 -8.87
CA ALA A 167 -1.76 6.04 -7.54
C ALA A 167 -1.12 5.03 -6.57
N ILE A 168 -0.64 5.51 -5.43
CA ILE A 168 -0.08 4.66 -4.39
C ILE A 168 -0.94 4.73 -3.13
N GLY A 169 -1.20 3.58 -2.52
CA GLY A 169 -1.88 3.47 -1.23
C GLY A 169 -1.27 2.36 -0.40
N ARG A 170 -1.48 2.44 0.92
CA ARG A 170 -1.03 1.43 1.88
C ARG A 170 -2.21 0.86 2.65
N ILE A 171 -2.20 -0.45 2.86
CA ILE A 171 -3.06 -1.15 3.80
C ILE A 171 -2.19 -1.47 5.02
N PRO A 172 -2.20 -0.60 6.07
CA PRO A 172 -1.41 -0.85 7.26
C PRO A 172 -2.01 -2.03 8.03
N CYS A 173 -1.17 -3.03 8.31
CA CYS A 173 -1.54 -4.19 9.10
C CYS A 173 -0.30 -4.83 9.72
N GLU A 174 -0.46 -5.31 10.95
CA GLU A 174 0.58 -6.01 11.72
C GLU A 174 0.40 -7.53 11.67
N ASN A 175 -0.78 -8.02 11.27
CA ASN A 175 -1.10 -9.44 11.16
C ASN A 175 -2.15 -9.71 10.07
N SER A 176 -2.22 -10.97 9.62
CA SER A 176 -3.08 -11.39 8.51
C SER A 176 -4.58 -11.25 8.82
N GLN A 177 -4.98 -11.28 10.10
CA GLN A 177 -6.37 -11.05 10.51
C GLN A 177 -6.79 -9.60 10.25
N GLN A 178 -5.94 -8.63 10.57
CA GLN A 178 -6.21 -7.21 10.28
C GLN A 178 -6.34 -6.98 8.77
N LEU A 179 -5.46 -7.60 7.97
CA LEU A 179 -5.53 -7.52 6.51
C LEU A 179 -6.83 -8.11 5.96
N SER A 180 -7.20 -9.32 6.41
CA SER A 180 -8.46 -9.98 6.01
C SER A 180 -9.67 -9.10 6.36
N LEU A 181 -9.71 -8.52 7.57
CA LEU A 181 -10.77 -7.59 7.97
C LEU A 181 -10.83 -6.34 7.09
N TYR A 182 -9.69 -5.83 6.62
CA TYR A 182 -9.66 -4.71 5.68
C TYR A 182 -10.22 -5.11 4.32
N ILE A 183 -9.74 -6.22 3.74
CA ILE A 183 -10.18 -6.73 2.43
C ILE A 183 -11.68 -7.02 2.45
N ASP A 184 -12.19 -7.66 3.51
CA ASP A 184 -13.62 -7.90 3.70
C ASP A 184 -14.45 -6.62 3.67
N LYS A 185 -13.96 -5.54 4.28
CA LYS A 185 -14.64 -4.24 4.23
C LYS A 185 -14.64 -3.67 2.82
N VAL A 186 -13.54 -3.76 2.09
CA VAL A 186 -13.42 -3.30 0.69
C VAL A 186 -14.42 -4.07 -0.19
N ILE A 187 -14.36 -5.40 -0.17
CA ILE A 187 -15.25 -6.26 -0.97
C ILE A 187 -16.71 -5.99 -0.63
N ARG A 188 -17.04 -5.90 0.67
CA ARG A 188 -18.41 -5.61 1.11
C ARG A 188 -18.86 -4.23 0.66
N TYR A 189 -18.01 -3.21 0.80
CA TYR A 189 -18.33 -1.85 0.36
C TYR A 189 -18.61 -1.81 -1.14
N GLU A 190 -17.76 -2.44 -1.96
CA GLU A 190 -17.88 -2.36 -3.41
C GLU A 190 -19.00 -3.24 -3.99
N ARG A 191 -19.31 -4.39 -3.37
CA ARG A 191 -20.39 -5.28 -3.82
C ARG A 191 -21.79 -4.90 -3.32
N THR A 192 -21.88 -4.18 -2.21
CA THR A 192 -23.19 -3.81 -1.64
C THR A 192 -23.76 -2.62 -2.40
N GLU A 193 -25.05 -2.66 -2.71
CA GLU A 193 -25.77 -1.50 -3.24
C GLU A 193 -25.58 -0.27 -2.33
N ALA A 194 -25.50 0.91 -2.94
CA ALA A 194 -25.28 2.15 -2.22
C ALA A 194 -26.47 2.48 -1.30
N GLY A 195 -26.32 2.21 0.00
CA GLY A 195 -27.31 2.61 1.01
C GLY A 195 -27.32 4.12 1.25
N LEU A 196 -28.40 4.63 1.86
CA LEU A 196 -28.58 6.06 2.19
C LEU A 196 -27.41 6.68 2.98
N TRP A 197 -26.67 5.87 3.73
CA TRP A 197 -25.51 6.32 4.49
C TRP A 197 -24.36 6.82 3.60
N ARG A 198 -24.23 6.35 2.34
CA ARG A 198 -23.19 6.86 1.41
C ARG A 198 -23.41 8.31 1.00
N ASN A 199 -24.62 8.84 1.18
CA ASN A 199 -24.94 10.25 0.95
C ASN A 199 -24.72 11.13 2.18
N ARG A 200 -24.19 10.57 3.28
CA ARG A 200 -23.89 11.32 4.51
C ARG A 200 -22.40 11.58 4.57
N VAL A 201 -22.04 12.85 4.39
CA VAL A 201 -20.66 13.32 4.53
C VAL A 201 -20.57 14.13 5.82
N LEU A 202 -19.51 13.89 6.59
CA LEU A 202 -19.23 14.59 7.83
C LEU A 202 -17.99 15.47 7.61
N PHE A 203 -18.16 16.77 7.83
CA PHE A 203 -17.07 17.75 7.77
C PHE A 203 -16.70 18.16 9.20
N PHE A 204 -15.41 18.09 9.51
CA PHE A 204 -14.83 18.65 10.73
C PHE A 204 -13.87 19.78 10.32
N ALA A 205 -13.92 20.90 11.04
CA ALA A 205 -12.95 21.97 10.91
C ALA A 205 -12.31 22.18 12.29
N ASP A 206 -10.99 22.09 12.33
CA ASP A 206 -10.18 22.43 13.49
C ASP A 206 -9.49 23.77 13.21
N ASP A 207 -9.21 24.54 14.26
CA ASP A 207 -8.60 25.86 14.18
C ASP A 207 -7.43 25.94 15.16
N SER A 208 -6.23 26.23 14.65
CA SER A 208 -5.08 26.49 15.51
C SER A 208 -5.10 27.91 16.11
N VAL A 209 -5.91 28.84 15.58
CA VAL A 209 -5.95 30.25 16.01
C VAL A 209 -7.34 30.88 15.84
N LYS A 210 -8.05 31.15 16.95
CA LYS A 210 -9.35 31.80 16.93
C LYS A 210 -9.20 33.34 16.86
N GLU A 211 -9.06 33.88 15.66
CA GLU A 211 -8.77 35.31 15.39
C GLU A 211 -7.46 35.80 16.04
N THR A 212 -7.54 36.39 17.24
CA THR A 212 -6.39 36.86 18.06
C THR A 212 -6.31 36.16 19.42
N TYR A 213 -7.22 35.22 19.69
CA TYR A 213 -7.24 34.46 20.93
C TYR A 213 -6.58 33.10 20.71
N PRO A 214 -5.62 32.72 21.57
CA PRO A 214 -5.09 31.37 21.56
C PRO A 214 -6.22 30.38 21.84
N ASP A 215 -6.14 29.20 21.25
CA ASP A 215 -7.17 28.19 21.41
C ASP A 215 -7.29 27.76 22.90
N LEU A 216 -8.49 27.33 23.32
CA LEU A 216 -8.79 27.00 24.71
C LEU A 216 -8.21 25.66 25.19
N LEU A 217 -7.77 24.80 24.28
CA LEU A 217 -7.00 23.58 24.51
C LEU A 217 -5.49 23.86 24.64
N GLY A 218 -5.04 25.05 24.22
CA GLY A 218 -3.66 25.52 24.37
C GLY A 218 -2.66 24.78 23.48
N HIS A 219 -3.01 24.46 22.23
CA HIS A 219 -2.09 23.76 21.32
C HIS A 219 -0.77 24.51 21.12
N GLU A 220 -0.78 25.85 21.18
CA GLU A 220 0.44 26.66 21.09
C GLU A 220 1.44 26.37 22.23
N LEU A 221 0.98 25.89 23.39
CA LEU A 221 1.83 25.48 24.52
C LEU A 221 2.42 24.07 24.34
N LEU A 222 1.89 23.27 23.39
CA LEU A 222 2.37 21.91 23.09
C LEU A 222 3.38 21.88 21.94
N VAL A 223 3.45 22.94 21.13
CA VAL A 223 4.37 23.05 19.98
C VAL A 223 5.62 23.89 20.34
N GLY A 224 5.66 24.46 21.55
CA GLY A 224 6.70 25.40 21.99
C GLY A 224 7.32 25.13 23.36
N ALA A 225 7.24 23.91 23.88
CA ALA A 225 7.90 23.48 25.12
C ALA A 225 8.81 22.28 24.87
#